data_AF-A0A062VQI8-F1
#
_entry.id   AF-A0A062VQI8-F1
#
_cell.length_a   1.000
_cell.length_b   1.000
_cell.length_c   1.000
_cell.angle_alpha   90.00
_cell.angle_beta   90.00
_cell.angle_gamma   90.00
#
_symmetry.space_group_name_H-M   'P 1'
#
loop_
_entity.id
_entity.type
_entity.pdbx_description
1 polymer ?
#
loop_
_entity_poly.entity_id
_entity_poly.type
_entity_poly.pdbx_seq_one_letter_code
_entity_poly.pdbx_strand_id
1 'polypeptide(L)'
;MAQYTKYPATAPPTAPERESTGHLLLRAYAIVVFVVAFAHAAVYNLVGEIGAGIVMIVLMLAALAIGIPMIARAEPHAFGWRRLPWSVLGYVTFALLSVTWSQWRLPTIITWLLLAAVTVNALLIAYALSWQEIVRSLASAFKWILGLSVALELWVSLVLHGPLLPNFLTLPDGDIDPHWYWVRDNLLDGGRIQGLVGNSNLLAIISLFAIVTFGVSFAARARWRTTLVLWMLLAAYLMVRASSATAYVCAIAAVIVLLIAMLIRRSRTPRARVRIYLTFGGIVVVVVAAVIAFHKPLLEALGRSADLTGRTDLIWGKVLERAATHPVFGNGFSSPWIPTDPAFDGWIVDHGITVFHAHNMWLDVLMQLGVVGVLLMAAAYFGLLWRAWFFAADRPRWDLRADRPYSPLTMLPLLFTVILLVQGLAESTPIMLWGWLLLVLLSFKVKSVPLVGVGLSEQSHVTERGREPRRVP
;
A
#
# COMPACT_ATOMS: atom_id res chain seq x y z
N MET A 1 -15.11 -15.94 -47.14
CA MET A 1 -14.42 -17.11 -46.57
C MET A 1 -12.97 -17.07 -47.04
N ALA A 2 -12.02 -16.76 -46.16
CA ALA A 2 -10.60 -16.79 -46.51
C ALA A 2 -10.09 -18.24 -46.45
N GLN A 3 -9.53 -18.74 -47.55
CA GLN A 3 -8.96 -20.09 -47.65
C GLN A 3 -7.69 -20.19 -46.79
N TYR A 4 -7.65 -21.18 -45.89
CA TYR A 4 -6.43 -21.58 -45.19
C TYR A 4 -5.52 -22.31 -46.17
N THR A 5 -4.51 -21.63 -46.71
CA THR A 5 -3.47 -22.27 -47.53
C THR A 5 -2.51 -23.05 -46.63
N LYS A 6 -2.05 -24.23 -47.07
CA LYS A 6 -1.08 -25.08 -46.35
C LYS A 6 0.30 -24.42 -46.14
N TYR A 7 0.54 -23.28 -46.77
CA TYR A 7 1.79 -22.51 -46.71
C TYR A 7 1.44 -21.05 -46.38
N PRO A 8 1.39 -20.66 -45.09
CA PRO A 8 1.09 -19.29 -44.70
C PRO A 8 2.26 -18.38 -45.11
N ALA A 9 2.00 -17.39 -45.97
CA ALA A 9 3.00 -16.36 -46.32
C ALA A 9 3.27 -15.38 -45.17
N THR A 10 2.47 -15.43 -44.10
CA THR A 10 2.59 -14.60 -42.90
C THR A 10 2.27 -15.44 -41.66
N ALA A 11 2.87 -15.08 -40.52
CA ALA A 11 2.55 -15.74 -39.26
C ALA A 11 1.04 -15.66 -39.00
N PRO A 12 0.41 -16.74 -38.51
CA PRO A 12 -1.02 -16.73 -38.21
C PRO A 12 -1.34 -15.58 -37.25
N PRO A 13 -2.50 -14.92 -37.41
CA PRO A 13 -2.88 -13.80 -36.55
C PRO A 13 -2.93 -14.27 -35.10
N THR A 14 -1.99 -13.79 -34.30
CA THR A 14 -1.97 -14.00 -32.85
C THR A 14 -2.71 -12.86 -32.18
N ALA A 15 -3.39 -13.15 -31.07
CA ALA A 15 -3.94 -12.10 -30.22
C ALA A 15 -2.81 -11.15 -29.80
N PRO A 16 -3.07 -9.83 -29.71
CA PRO A 16 -2.11 -8.91 -29.11
C PRO A 16 -1.64 -9.45 -27.76
N GLU A 17 -0.35 -9.36 -27.44
CA GLU A 17 0.24 -9.97 -26.24
C GLU A 17 -0.50 -9.62 -24.94
N ARG A 18 -1.07 -8.40 -24.89
CA ARG A 18 -1.93 -7.89 -23.81
C ARG A 18 -3.26 -8.65 -23.61
N GLU A 19 -3.73 -9.36 -24.63
CA GLU A 19 -4.95 -10.19 -24.64
C GLU A 19 -4.61 -11.69 -24.63
N SER A 20 -3.33 -12.06 -24.47
CA SER A 20 -2.96 -13.47 -24.30
C SER A 20 -3.49 -14.01 -22.97
N THR A 21 -3.91 -15.28 -22.96
CA THR A 21 -4.45 -15.94 -21.77
C THR A 21 -3.50 -15.84 -20.57
N GLY A 22 -2.19 -15.99 -20.79
CA GLY A 22 -1.19 -15.88 -19.74
C GLY A 22 -1.12 -14.48 -19.11
N HIS A 23 -1.22 -13.42 -19.93
CA HIS A 23 -1.17 -12.05 -19.44
C HIS A 23 -2.44 -11.65 -18.68
N LEU A 24 -3.60 -12.15 -19.12
CA LEU A 24 -4.86 -11.99 -18.39
C LEU A 24 -4.82 -12.68 -17.03
N LEU A 25 -4.26 -13.89 -16.96
CA LEU A 25 -4.06 -14.62 -15.69
C LEU A 25 -3.09 -13.89 -14.77
N LEU A 26 -2.01 -13.31 -15.28
CA LEU A 26 -1.07 -12.49 -14.50
C LEU A 26 -1.76 -11.26 -13.88
N ARG A 27 -2.61 -10.56 -14.65
CA ARG A 27 -3.40 -9.44 -14.13
C ARG A 27 -4.41 -9.90 -13.07
N ALA A 28 -5.09 -11.02 -13.30
CA ALA A 28 -6.02 -11.59 -12.33
C ALA A 28 -5.30 -11.96 -11.03
N TYR A 29 -4.13 -12.58 -11.12
CA TYR A 29 -3.25 -12.87 -9.98
C TYR A 29 -2.87 -11.60 -9.22
N ALA A 30 -2.44 -10.53 -9.92
CA ALA A 30 -2.13 -9.26 -9.26
C ALA A 30 -3.33 -8.66 -8.54
N ILE A 31 -4.54 -8.76 -9.11
CA ILE A 31 -5.78 -8.34 -8.44
C ILE A 31 -6.00 -9.15 -7.15
N VAL A 32 -5.84 -10.47 -7.19
CA VAL A 32 -5.96 -11.33 -6.00
C VAL A 32 -4.95 -10.92 -4.93
N VAL A 33 -3.69 -10.70 -5.29
CA VAL A 33 -2.65 -10.25 -4.37
C VAL A 33 -3.02 -8.90 -3.74
N PHE A 34 -3.51 -7.94 -4.52
CA PHE A 34 -3.97 -6.66 -3.98
C PHE A 34 -5.16 -6.83 -3.04
N VAL A 35 -6.17 -7.65 -3.41
CA VAL A 35 -7.33 -7.91 -2.55
C VAL A 35 -6.89 -8.55 -1.23
N VAL A 36 -6.06 -9.59 -1.28
CA VAL A 36 -5.56 -10.29 -0.08
C VAL A 36 -4.72 -9.35 0.79
N ALA A 37 -3.87 -8.50 0.21
CA ALA A 37 -3.04 -7.57 0.98
C ALA A 37 -3.88 -6.46 1.66
N PHE A 38 -4.77 -5.80 0.91
CA PHE A 38 -5.59 -4.71 1.44
C PHE A 38 -6.71 -5.20 2.35
N ALA A 39 -7.33 -6.34 2.04
CA ALA A 39 -8.38 -6.97 2.84
C ALA A 39 -7.86 -8.16 3.64
N HIS A 40 -6.61 -8.14 4.10
CA HIS A 40 -5.99 -9.22 4.87
C HIS A 40 -6.78 -9.58 6.12
N ALA A 41 -7.37 -8.58 6.81
CA ALA A 41 -8.21 -8.81 7.98
C ALA A 41 -9.47 -9.61 7.62
N ALA A 42 -10.02 -9.41 6.43
CA ALA A 42 -11.13 -10.21 5.92
C ALA A 42 -10.72 -11.67 5.67
N VAL A 43 -9.52 -11.88 5.12
CA VAL A 43 -8.97 -13.22 4.93
C VAL A 43 -8.79 -13.91 6.27
N TYR A 44 -8.18 -13.23 7.24
CA TYR A 44 -8.02 -13.74 8.60
C TYR A 44 -9.38 -14.06 9.25
N ASN A 45 -10.37 -13.17 9.14
CA ASN A 45 -11.70 -13.38 9.71
C ASN A 45 -12.49 -14.48 9.00
N LEU A 46 -12.17 -14.80 7.74
CA LEU A 46 -12.87 -15.82 6.96
C LEU A 46 -12.30 -17.22 7.16
N VAL A 47 -10.96 -17.35 7.19
CA VAL A 47 -10.28 -18.66 7.18
C VAL A 47 -9.37 -18.89 8.39
N GLY A 48 -9.36 -17.96 9.35
CA GLY A 48 -8.51 -18.01 10.53
C GLY A 48 -7.02 -17.82 10.25
N GLU A 49 -6.21 -17.96 11.30
CA GLU A 49 -4.75 -17.80 11.25
C GLU A 49 -4.08 -18.80 10.30
N ILE A 50 -4.42 -20.08 10.43
CA ILE A 50 -3.84 -21.15 9.61
C ILE A 50 -4.22 -20.96 8.13
N GLY A 51 -5.48 -20.65 7.85
CA GLY A 51 -5.94 -20.41 6.48
C GLY A 51 -5.27 -19.18 5.85
N ALA A 52 -5.11 -18.09 6.61
CA ALA A 52 -4.40 -16.91 6.14
C ALA A 52 -2.92 -17.22 5.84
N GLY A 53 -2.27 -18.05 6.67
CA GLY A 53 -0.92 -18.57 6.43
C GLY A 53 -0.83 -19.39 5.13
N ILE A 54 -1.78 -20.29 4.89
CA ILE A 54 -1.85 -21.08 3.64
C ILE A 54 -2.01 -20.16 2.43
N VAL A 55 -2.92 -19.18 2.49
CA VAL A 55 -3.12 -18.21 1.39
C VAL A 55 -1.81 -17.47 1.08
N MET A 56 -1.10 -17.01 2.11
CA MET A 56 0.19 -16.34 1.95
C MET A 56 1.25 -17.24 1.29
N ILE A 57 1.36 -18.49 1.72
CA ILE A 57 2.30 -19.47 1.14
C ILE A 57 1.95 -19.73 -0.33
N VAL A 58 0.67 -19.96 -0.65
CA VAL A 58 0.21 -20.20 -2.02
C VAL A 58 0.53 -19.02 -2.92
N LEU A 59 0.26 -17.78 -2.47
CA LEU A 59 0.58 -16.58 -3.24
C LEU A 59 2.09 -16.41 -3.45
N MET A 60 2.91 -16.72 -2.45
CA MET A 60 4.37 -16.70 -2.56
C MET A 60 4.88 -17.75 -3.56
N LEU A 61 4.40 -18.99 -3.47
CA LEU A 61 4.78 -20.06 -4.39
C LEU A 61 4.34 -19.74 -5.83
N ALA A 62 3.14 -19.20 -6.01
CA ALA A 62 2.67 -18.72 -7.30
C ALA A 62 3.56 -17.58 -7.83
N ALA A 63 3.97 -16.64 -6.97
CA ALA A 63 4.87 -15.55 -7.36
C ALA A 63 6.20 -16.09 -7.90
N LEU A 64 6.78 -17.08 -7.21
CA LEU A 64 8.03 -17.72 -7.63
C LEU A 64 7.84 -18.53 -8.92
N ALA A 65 6.77 -19.32 -9.01
CA ALA A 65 6.44 -20.14 -10.18
C ALA A 65 6.19 -19.32 -11.44
N ILE A 66 5.65 -18.10 -11.31
CA ILE A 66 5.45 -17.16 -12.43
C ILE A 66 6.73 -16.38 -12.70
N GLY A 67 7.35 -15.81 -11.66
CA GLY A 67 8.47 -14.87 -11.76
C GLY A 67 9.77 -15.51 -12.25
N ILE A 68 10.13 -16.69 -11.74
CA ILE A 68 11.39 -17.36 -12.09
C ILE A 68 11.43 -17.70 -13.60
N PRO A 69 10.43 -18.37 -14.20
CA PRO A 69 10.44 -18.64 -15.64
C PRO A 69 10.39 -17.36 -16.48
N MET A 70 9.67 -16.33 -16.02
CA MET A 70 9.58 -15.07 -16.75
C MET A 70 10.92 -14.32 -16.79
N ILE A 71 11.70 -14.36 -15.71
CA ILE A 71 13.06 -13.80 -15.68
C ILE A 71 14.01 -14.66 -16.52
N ALA A 72 13.94 -15.98 -16.39
CA ALA A 72 14.82 -16.91 -17.12
C ALA A 72 14.63 -16.84 -18.64
N ARG A 73 13.42 -16.51 -19.13
CA ARG A 73 13.09 -16.41 -20.56
C ARG A 73 13.27 -15.00 -21.14
N ALA A 74 13.74 -14.03 -20.35
CA ALA A 74 13.79 -12.61 -20.74
C ALA A 74 14.92 -12.25 -21.74
N GLU A 75 15.63 -13.22 -22.30
CA GLU A 75 16.71 -12.97 -23.27
C GLU A 75 16.22 -12.23 -24.53
N PRO A 76 16.96 -11.21 -25.03
CA PRO A 76 18.32 -10.79 -24.64
C PRO A 76 18.40 -9.70 -23.55
N HIS A 77 17.29 -9.33 -22.90
CA HIS A 77 17.28 -8.27 -21.89
C HIS A 77 17.69 -8.82 -20.52
N ALA A 78 18.96 -8.62 -20.15
CA ALA A 78 19.45 -9.04 -18.83
C ALA A 78 18.62 -8.41 -17.69
N PHE A 79 18.33 -9.21 -16.66
CA PHE A 79 17.60 -8.74 -15.47
C PHE A 79 18.33 -7.55 -14.84
N GLY A 80 17.62 -6.42 -14.73
CA GLY A 80 18.17 -5.17 -14.24
C GLY A 80 18.38 -5.15 -12.72
N TRP A 81 19.20 -6.05 -12.16
CA TRP A 81 19.43 -6.19 -10.71
C TRP A 81 19.83 -4.87 -10.03
N ARG A 82 20.59 -4.01 -10.73
CA ARG A 82 20.95 -2.66 -10.25
C ARG A 82 19.73 -1.76 -9.99
N ARG A 83 18.60 -2.03 -10.66
CA ARG A 83 17.34 -1.31 -10.52
C ARG A 83 16.45 -1.83 -9.39
N LEU A 84 16.88 -2.85 -8.65
CA LEU A 84 16.16 -3.29 -7.45
C LEU A 84 16.08 -2.18 -6.38
N PRO A 85 15.04 -2.20 -5.53
CA PRO A 85 14.89 -1.25 -4.43
C PRO A 85 15.81 -1.63 -3.26
N TRP A 86 17.11 -1.37 -3.39
CA TRP A 86 18.14 -1.81 -2.43
C TRP A 86 17.94 -1.34 -0.99
N SER A 87 17.37 -0.15 -0.76
CA SER A 87 17.05 0.31 0.60
C SER A 87 15.99 -0.57 1.27
N VAL A 88 14.95 -0.94 0.52
CA VAL A 88 13.88 -1.83 0.97
C VAL A 88 14.43 -3.25 1.18
N LEU A 89 15.21 -3.77 0.23
CA LEU A 89 15.86 -5.08 0.38
C LEU A 89 16.84 -5.12 1.55
N GLY A 90 17.57 -4.03 1.79
CA GLY A 90 18.43 -3.88 2.97
C GLY A 90 17.66 -4.01 4.28
N TYR A 91 16.46 -3.43 4.37
CA TYR A 91 15.56 -3.63 5.52
C TYR A 91 15.10 -5.08 5.66
N VAL A 92 14.69 -5.74 4.57
CA VAL A 92 14.29 -7.17 4.59
C VAL A 92 15.45 -8.07 5.03
N THR A 93 16.65 -7.82 4.52
CA THR A 93 17.86 -8.57 4.92
C THR A 93 18.21 -8.30 6.38
N PHE A 94 18.14 -7.06 6.83
CA PHE A 94 18.41 -6.72 8.23
C PHE A 94 17.38 -7.34 9.18
N ALA A 95 16.10 -7.36 8.79
CA ALA A 95 15.06 -8.09 9.51
C ALA A 95 15.37 -9.59 9.60
N LEU A 96 15.89 -10.22 8.54
CA LEU A 96 16.33 -11.62 8.59
C LEU A 96 17.50 -11.82 9.55
N LEU A 97 18.52 -10.96 9.47
CA LEU A 97 19.71 -11.04 10.32
C LEU A 97 19.33 -10.90 11.80
N SER A 98 18.25 -10.16 12.10
CA SER A 98 17.75 -9.99 13.46
C SER A 98 17.35 -11.28 14.16
N VAL A 99 17.12 -12.38 13.42
CA VAL A 99 16.94 -13.72 14.00
C VAL A 99 18.11 -14.10 14.93
N THR A 100 19.33 -13.62 14.65
CA THR A 100 20.52 -13.99 15.43
C THR A 100 20.56 -13.37 16.84
N TRP A 101 19.97 -12.17 17.03
CA TRP A 101 19.90 -11.47 18.32
C TRP A 101 18.47 -11.28 18.86
N SER A 102 17.46 -11.80 18.15
CA SER A 102 16.06 -11.64 18.53
C SER A 102 15.74 -12.25 19.88
N GLN A 103 15.01 -11.50 20.70
CA GLN A 103 14.44 -11.94 21.97
C GLN A 103 13.21 -12.86 21.77
N TRP A 104 12.69 -12.95 20.53
CA TRP A 104 11.54 -13.76 20.12
C TRP A 104 11.81 -14.41 18.76
N ARG A 105 12.76 -15.34 18.72
CA ARG A 105 13.27 -15.90 17.45
C ARG A 105 12.19 -16.51 16.57
N LEU A 106 11.24 -17.25 17.16
CA LEU A 106 10.17 -17.89 16.41
C LEU A 106 9.21 -16.85 15.77
N PRO A 107 8.67 -15.87 16.54
CA PRO A 107 7.93 -14.75 15.94
C PRO A 107 8.71 -13.99 14.87
N THR A 108 10.01 -13.79 15.05
CA THR A 108 10.86 -13.16 14.03
C THR A 108 10.88 -13.95 12.73
N ILE A 109 11.05 -15.27 12.78
CA ILE A 109 11.06 -16.09 11.57
C ILE A 109 9.69 -16.07 10.88
N ILE A 110 8.60 -16.24 11.64
CA ILE A 110 7.24 -16.30 11.09
C ILE A 110 6.86 -14.98 10.40
N THR A 111 7.05 -13.86 11.10
CA THR A 111 6.72 -12.53 10.56
C THR A 111 7.68 -12.10 9.46
N TRP A 112 8.94 -12.55 9.48
CA TRP A 112 9.86 -12.33 8.38
C TRP A 112 9.43 -13.10 7.13
N LEU A 113 8.92 -14.34 7.25
CA LEU A 113 8.36 -15.08 6.11
C LEU A 113 7.17 -14.32 5.50
N LEU A 114 6.32 -13.71 6.33
CA LEU A 114 5.25 -12.83 5.88
C LEU A 114 5.80 -11.62 5.10
N LEU A 115 6.80 -10.92 5.66
CA LEU A 115 7.48 -9.79 5.01
C LEU A 115 8.09 -10.20 3.65
N ALA A 116 8.76 -11.35 3.61
CA ALA A 116 9.39 -11.88 2.41
C ALA A 116 8.35 -12.25 1.34
N ALA A 117 7.27 -12.93 1.72
CA ALA A 117 6.17 -13.28 0.82
C ALA A 117 5.56 -12.04 0.17
N VAL A 118 5.27 -11.00 0.95
CA VAL A 118 4.76 -9.71 0.43
C VAL A 118 5.80 -9.04 -0.49
N THR A 119 7.08 -9.07 -0.12
CA THR A 119 8.16 -8.50 -0.92
C THR A 119 8.27 -9.16 -2.30
N VAL A 120 8.26 -10.50 -2.35
CA VAL A 120 8.35 -11.26 -3.61
C VAL A 120 7.17 -10.96 -4.53
N ASN A 121 5.95 -10.94 -3.97
CA ASN A 121 4.74 -10.58 -4.71
C ASN A 121 4.82 -9.17 -5.28
N ALA A 122 5.23 -8.19 -4.48
CA ALA A 122 5.37 -6.80 -4.91
C ALA A 122 6.44 -6.62 -6.01
N LEU A 123 7.58 -7.32 -5.89
CA LEU A 123 8.63 -7.32 -6.91
C LEU A 123 8.14 -7.92 -8.22
N LEU A 124 7.41 -9.04 -8.17
CA LEU A 124 6.82 -9.67 -9.35
C LEU A 124 5.86 -8.71 -10.04
N ILE A 125 4.90 -8.12 -9.33
CA ILE A 125 3.91 -7.21 -9.91
C ILE A 125 4.60 -6.00 -10.55
N ALA A 126 5.59 -5.39 -9.88
CA ALA A 126 6.33 -4.26 -10.42
C ALA A 126 7.16 -4.60 -11.66
N TYR A 127 7.72 -5.82 -11.70
CA TYR A 127 8.48 -6.31 -12.85
C TYR A 127 7.55 -6.64 -14.04
N ALA A 128 6.44 -7.33 -13.78
CA ALA A 128 5.61 -7.94 -14.82
C ALA A 128 4.57 -7.00 -15.43
N LEU A 129 4.02 -6.05 -14.65
CA LEU A 129 2.92 -5.18 -15.10
C LEU A 129 3.37 -3.76 -15.39
N SER A 130 2.86 -3.17 -16.46
CA SER A 130 3.00 -1.74 -16.78
C SER A 130 2.27 -0.84 -15.76
N TRP A 131 2.56 0.46 -15.78
CA TRP A 131 1.87 1.43 -14.91
C TRP A 131 0.35 1.41 -15.10
N GLN A 132 -0.11 1.31 -16.35
CA GLN A 132 -1.55 1.25 -16.65
C GLN A 132 -2.20 0.00 -16.04
N GLU A 133 -1.50 -1.12 -16.08
CA GLU A 133 -2.00 -2.40 -15.58
C GLU A 133 -2.00 -2.46 -14.07
N ILE A 134 -0.98 -1.90 -13.41
CA ILE A 134 -0.95 -1.74 -11.96
C ILE A 134 -2.15 -0.89 -11.52
N VAL A 135 -2.37 0.27 -12.14
CA VAL A 135 -3.51 1.15 -11.80
C VAL A 135 -4.85 0.46 -12.07
N ARG A 136 -4.99 -0.28 -13.18
CA ARG A 136 -6.21 -1.05 -13.47
C ARG A 136 -6.44 -2.19 -12.48
N SER A 137 -5.38 -2.88 -12.07
CA SER A 137 -5.46 -3.99 -11.11
C SER A 137 -5.81 -3.48 -9.72
N LEU A 138 -5.21 -2.37 -9.28
CA LEU A 138 -5.61 -1.64 -8.07
C LEU A 138 -7.08 -1.20 -8.14
N ALA A 139 -7.50 -0.59 -9.26
CA ALA A 139 -8.88 -0.16 -9.44
C ALA A 139 -9.87 -1.33 -9.34
N SER A 140 -9.54 -2.48 -9.94
CA SER A 140 -10.36 -3.69 -9.83
C SER A 140 -10.37 -4.26 -8.41
N ALA A 141 -9.23 -4.31 -7.74
CA ALA A 141 -9.13 -4.77 -6.35
C ALA A 141 -9.98 -3.89 -5.41
N PHE A 142 -9.89 -2.56 -5.54
CA PHE A 142 -10.71 -1.65 -4.73
C PHE A 142 -12.20 -1.77 -5.02
N LYS A 143 -12.63 -1.99 -6.28
CA LYS A 143 -14.04 -2.27 -6.58
C LYS A 143 -14.53 -3.52 -5.87
N TRP A 144 -13.73 -4.59 -5.87
CA TRP A 144 -14.07 -5.82 -5.13
C TRP A 144 -14.15 -5.56 -3.63
N ILE A 145 -13.15 -4.91 -3.03
CA ILE A 145 -13.14 -4.66 -1.59
C ILE A 145 -14.32 -3.77 -1.17
N LEU A 146 -14.57 -2.66 -1.86
CA LEU A 146 -15.66 -1.74 -1.54
C LEU A 146 -17.03 -2.38 -1.83
N GLY A 147 -17.17 -3.06 -2.97
CA GLY A 147 -18.41 -3.74 -3.36
C GLY A 147 -18.78 -4.85 -2.38
N LEU A 148 -17.82 -5.71 -2.03
CA LEU A 148 -18.02 -6.76 -1.03
C LEU A 148 -18.24 -6.20 0.38
N SER A 149 -17.62 -5.06 0.72
CA SER A 149 -17.88 -4.39 2.00
C SER A 149 -19.33 -3.95 2.12
N VAL A 150 -19.88 -3.33 1.08
CA VAL A 150 -21.29 -2.92 1.05
C VAL A 150 -22.21 -4.14 1.04
N ALA A 151 -21.88 -5.17 0.24
CA ALA A 151 -22.68 -6.39 0.19
C ALA A 151 -22.71 -7.12 1.53
N LEU A 152 -21.58 -7.20 2.23
CA LEU A 152 -21.50 -7.82 3.56
C LEU A 152 -22.31 -7.04 4.60
N GLU A 153 -22.15 -5.71 4.66
CA GLU A 153 -22.92 -4.85 5.58
C GLU A 153 -24.43 -4.96 5.29
N LEU A 154 -24.84 -4.94 4.02
CA LEU A 154 -26.24 -5.13 3.63
C LEU A 154 -26.78 -6.50 4.03
N TRP A 155 -25.99 -7.56 3.83
CA TRP A 155 -26.39 -8.92 4.20
C TRP A 155 -26.55 -9.05 5.72
N VAL A 156 -25.62 -8.47 6.49
CA VAL A 156 -25.71 -8.43 7.95
C VAL A 156 -26.98 -7.70 8.39
N SER A 157 -27.25 -6.50 7.87
CA SER A 157 -28.41 -5.70 8.28
C SER A 157 -29.77 -6.23 7.81
N LEU A 158 -29.83 -6.87 6.63
CA LEU A 158 -31.11 -7.30 6.04
C LEU A 158 -31.44 -8.78 6.28
N VAL A 159 -30.43 -9.60 6.60
CA VAL A 159 -30.62 -11.06 6.75
C VAL A 159 -30.29 -11.50 8.17
N LEU A 160 -29.11 -11.17 8.70
CA LEU A 160 -28.71 -11.59 10.05
C LEU A 160 -29.41 -10.79 11.15
N HIS A 161 -29.64 -9.48 10.94
CA HIS A 161 -30.20 -8.56 11.93
C HIS A 161 -29.43 -8.56 13.27
N GLY A 162 -28.10 -8.68 13.19
CA GLY A 162 -27.20 -8.72 14.35
C GLY A 162 -25.73 -8.76 13.97
N PRO A 163 -24.81 -8.47 14.91
CA PRO A 163 -23.38 -8.36 14.62
C PRO A 163 -22.76 -9.71 14.22
N LEU A 164 -21.80 -9.66 13.28
CA LEU A 164 -21.05 -10.82 12.81
C LEU A 164 -19.71 -10.92 13.54
N LEU A 165 -19.41 -12.08 14.13
CA LEU A 165 -18.09 -12.38 14.70
C LEU A 165 -17.12 -12.97 13.66
N PRO A 166 -15.80 -12.79 13.84
CA PRO A 166 -14.78 -13.48 13.06
C PRO A 166 -14.93 -15.01 13.12
N ASN A 167 -14.49 -15.70 12.07
CA ASN A 167 -14.47 -17.16 11.93
C ASN A 167 -15.85 -17.83 12.09
N PHE A 168 -16.94 -17.07 11.93
CA PHE A 168 -18.32 -17.53 12.12
C PHE A 168 -18.57 -18.15 13.49
N LEU A 169 -17.84 -17.70 14.52
CA LEU A 169 -18.07 -18.10 15.90
C LEU A 169 -19.44 -17.56 16.37
N THR A 170 -20.13 -18.34 17.18
CA THR A 170 -21.37 -17.92 17.84
C THR A 170 -21.04 -16.96 18.98
N LEU A 171 -21.86 -15.91 19.17
CA LEU A 171 -21.70 -14.97 20.29
C LEU A 171 -21.66 -15.74 21.62
N PRO A 172 -20.58 -15.61 22.43
CA PRO A 172 -20.62 -15.96 23.84
C PRO A 172 -21.68 -15.14 24.58
N ASP A 173 -22.30 -15.70 25.62
CA ASP A 173 -23.25 -14.98 26.47
C ASP A 173 -22.50 -13.86 27.25
N GLY A 174 -22.85 -12.59 27.01
CA GLY A 174 -22.32 -11.42 27.73
C GLY A 174 -22.24 -10.12 26.89
N ASP A 175 -21.98 -8.99 27.54
CA ASP A 175 -21.67 -7.72 26.88
C ASP A 175 -20.24 -7.77 26.34
N ILE A 176 -20.10 -8.00 25.03
CA ILE A 176 -18.81 -8.06 24.33
C ILE A 176 -18.46 -6.67 23.83
N ASP A 177 -17.20 -6.26 24.03
CA ASP A 177 -16.71 -4.99 23.48
C ASP A 177 -16.91 -4.96 21.94
N PRO A 178 -17.46 -3.88 21.37
CA PRO A 178 -17.65 -3.74 19.92
C PRO A 178 -16.39 -4.00 19.07
N HIS A 179 -15.18 -3.95 19.64
CA HIS A 179 -13.93 -4.30 18.94
C HIS A 179 -13.81 -5.76 18.53
N TRP A 180 -14.61 -6.67 19.09
CA TRP A 180 -14.60 -8.10 18.73
C TRP A 180 -15.40 -8.43 17.47
N TYR A 181 -16.32 -7.56 17.06
CA TYR A 181 -17.16 -7.80 15.90
C TYR A 181 -16.42 -7.55 14.58
N TRP A 182 -16.59 -8.49 13.64
CA TRP A 182 -16.19 -8.32 12.25
C TRP A 182 -17.11 -7.31 11.55
N VAL A 183 -18.43 -7.41 11.77
CA VAL A 183 -19.40 -6.42 11.28
C VAL A 183 -20.37 -6.07 12.40
N ARG A 184 -20.56 -4.77 12.65
CA ARG A 184 -21.33 -4.26 13.80
C ARG A 184 -22.81 -4.00 13.54
N ASP A 185 -23.31 -4.29 12.34
CA ASP A 185 -24.67 -4.00 11.89
C ASP A 185 -25.07 -2.50 11.95
N ASN A 186 -24.11 -1.61 11.72
CA ASN A 186 -24.32 -0.17 11.85
C ASN A 186 -24.81 0.52 10.57
N LEU A 187 -25.26 -0.24 9.56
CA LEU A 187 -25.58 0.33 8.26
C LEU A 187 -26.75 1.32 8.35
N LEU A 188 -27.81 0.93 9.07
CA LEU A 188 -29.06 1.67 9.26
C LEU A 188 -29.03 2.58 10.50
N ASP A 189 -28.29 2.20 11.55
CA ASP A 189 -28.29 2.89 12.85
C ASP A 189 -27.34 4.10 12.92
N GLY A 190 -26.67 4.43 11.81
CA GLY A 190 -25.79 5.61 11.70
C GLY A 190 -24.40 5.45 12.34
N GLY A 191 -24.10 4.29 12.94
CA GLY A 191 -22.79 3.97 13.48
C GLY A 191 -21.69 3.83 12.40
N ARG A 192 -20.46 3.57 12.87
CA ARG A 192 -19.28 3.42 12.00
C ARG A 192 -19.38 2.14 11.17
N ILE A 193 -19.17 2.27 9.86
CA ILE A 193 -19.08 1.15 8.92
C ILE A 193 -17.66 0.58 8.93
N GLN A 194 -17.54 -0.75 9.01
CA GLN A 194 -16.27 -1.47 9.00
C GLN A 194 -16.03 -2.21 7.70
N GLY A 195 -17.10 -2.63 7.02
CA GLY A 195 -17.06 -3.34 5.76
C GLY A 195 -16.38 -4.70 5.86
N LEU A 196 -15.95 -5.22 4.71
CA LEU A 196 -15.33 -6.53 4.58
C LEU A 196 -14.08 -6.67 5.46
N VAL A 197 -13.36 -5.59 5.71
CA VAL A 197 -12.08 -5.60 6.44
C VAL A 197 -12.23 -5.62 7.96
N GLY A 198 -13.44 -5.43 8.50
CA GLY A 198 -13.68 -5.48 9.95
C GLY A 198 -13.08 -4.36 10.78
N ASN A 199 -12.54 -3.33 10.14
CA ASN A 199 -11.95 -2.18 10.82
C ASN A 199 -12.26 -0.91 10.03
N SER A 200 -12.94 0.02 10.68
CA SER A 200 -13.36 1.28 10.07
C SER A 200 -12.17 2.19 9.72
N ASN A 201 -11.08 2.20 10.50
CA ASN A 201 -9.87 2.93 10.12
C ASN A 201 -9.24 2.35 8.85
N LEU A 202 -9.18 1.02 8.72
CA LEU A 202 -8.67 0.37 7.50
C LEU A 202 -9.57 0.66 6.30
N LEU A 203 -10.90 0.53 6.45
CA LEU A 203 -11.85 0.81 5.38
C LEU A 203 -11.73 2.27 4.88
N ALA A 204 -11.58 3.22 5.79
CA ALA A 204 -11.43 4.63 5.45
C ALA A 204 -10.16 4.89 4.62
N ILE A 205 -9.03 4.30 5.01
CA ILE A 205 -7.76 4.43 4.29
C ILE A 205 -7.82 3.72 2.93
N ILE A 206 -8.40 2.51 2.86
CA ILE A 206 -8.60 1.80 1.59
C ILE A 206 -9.47 2.64 0.64
N SER A 207 -10.52 3.26 1.18
CA SER A 207 -11.39 4.16 0.42
C SER A 207 -10.61 5.38 -0.11
N LEU A 208 -9.68 5.94 0.67
CA LEU A 208 -8.81 7.02 0.21
C LEU A 208 -7.89 6.57 -0.94
N PHE A 209 -7.25 5.40 -0.85
CA PHE A 209 -6.45 4.85 -1.95
C PHE A 209 -7.30 4.57 -3.21
N ALA A 210 -8.53 4.13 -3.01
CA ALA A 210 -9.50 3.92 -4.09
C ALA A 210 -9.86 5.25 -4.78
N ILE A 211 -10.17 6.31 -4.02
CA ILE A 211 -10.44 7.65 -4.55
C ILE A 211 -9.27 8.14 -5.41
N VAL A 212 -8.04 8.02 -4.91
CA VAL A 212 -6.84 8.43 -5.66
C VAL A 212 -6.69 7.62 -6.95
N THR A 213 -6.89 6.30 -6.88
CA THR A 213 -6.75 5.41 -8.04
C THR A 213 -7.82 5.65 -9.10
N PHE A 214 -9.09 5.83 -8.69
CA PHE A 214 -10.18 6.17 -9.59
C PHE A 214 -10.02 7.57 -10.18
N GLY A 215 -9.59 8.55 -9.38
CA GLY A 215 -9.34 9.92 -9.83
C GLY A 215 -8.22 10.00 -10.88
N VAL A 216 -7.11 9.30 -10.65
CA VAL A 216 -6.01 9.19 -11.62
C VAL A 216 -6.45 8.46 -12.90
N SER A 217 -7.24 7.38 -12.78
CA SER A 217 -7.80 6.66 -13.93
C SER A 217 -8.79 7.51 -14.74
N PHE A 218 -9.60 8.31 -14.06
CA PHE A 218 -10.54 9.24 -14.66
C PHE A 218 -9.82 10.36 -15.42
N ALA A 219 -8.76 10.92 -14.82
CA ALA A 219 -7.91 11.92 -15.45
C ALA A 219 -7.16 11.36 -16.67
N ALA A 220 -6.78 10.08 -16.64
CA ALA A 220 -6.19 9.35 -17.76
C ALA A 220 -7.19 8.99 -18.87
N ARG A 221 -8.44 9.49 -18.80
CA ARG A 221 -9.51 9.27 -19.79
C ARG A 221 -9.83 7.79 -20.05
N ALA A 222 -9.87 6.97 -19.00
CA ALA A 222 -10.32 5.58 -19.10
C ALA A 222 -11.74 5.46 -19.69
N ARG A 223 -12.04 4.36 -20.39
CA ARG A 223 -13.30 4.15 -21.15
C ARG A 223 -14.59 4.34 -20.33
N TRP A 224 -14.63 3.88 -19.07
CA TRP A 224 -15.84 3.82 -18.24
C TRP A 224 -15.86 4.91 -17.16
N ARG A 225 -15.83 6.19 -17.57
CA ARG A 225 -15.67 7.33 -16.65
C ARG A 225 -16.83 7.50 -15.68
N THR A 226 -18.06 7.29 -16.14
CA THR A 226 -19.27 7.36 -15.30
C THR A 226 -19.19 6.35 -14.16
N THR A 227 -18.86 5.09 -14.48
CA THR A 227 -18.65 4.03 -13.49
C THR A 227 -17.54 4.39 -12.50
N LEU A 228 -16.41 4.97 -12.96
CA LEU A 228 -15.35 5.42 -12.05
C LEU A 228 -15.81 6.50 -11.08
N VAL A 229 -16.64 7.45 -11.53
CA VAL A 229 -17.23 8.48 -10.66
C VAL A 229 -18.14 7.85 -9.62
N LEU A 230 -19.00 6.91 -10.00
CA LEU A 230 -19.88 6.20 -9.06
C LEU A 230 -19.08 5.45 -7.98
N TRP A 231 -18.03 4.72 -8.37
CA TRP A 231 -17.15 4.04 -7.42
C TRP A 231 -16.36 5.01 -6.52
N MET A 232 -15.98 6.18 -7.05
CA MET A 232 -15.31 7.22 -6.26
C MET A 232 -16.26 7.86 -5.26
N LEU A 233 -17.53 8.08 -5.63
CA LEU A 233 -18.58 8.55 -4.70
C LEU A 233 -18.86 7.52 -3.62
N LEU A 234 -18.93 6.24 -3.98
CA LEU A 234 -19.09 5.16 -3.00
C LEU A 234 -17.90 5.11 -2.02
N ALA A 235 -16.67 5.22 -2.53
CA ALA A 235 -15.47 5.26 -1.70
C ALA A 235 -15.51 6.48 -0.76
N ALA A 236 -15.90 7.67 -1.25
CA ALA A 236 -16.05 8.86 -0.43
C ALA A 236 -17.12 8.67 0.67
N TYR A 237 -18.27 8.08 0.33
CA TYR A 237 -19.31 7.75 1.29
C TYR A 237 -18.82 6.80 2.38
N LEU A 238 -18.15 5.69 2.00
CA LEU A 238 -17.60 4.74 2.96
C LEU A 238 -16.50 5.35 3.83
N MET A 239 -15.65 6.21 3.27
CA MET A 239 -14.64 6.95 4.02
C MET A 239 -15.28 7.87 5.08
N VAL A 240 -16.38 8.56 4.72
CA VAL A 240 -17.13 9.40 5.67
C VAL A 240 -17.79 8.56 6.75
N ARG A 241 -18.51 7.50 6.37
CA ARG A 241 -19.20 6.59 7.30
C ARG A 241 -18.25 5.82 8.22
N ALA A 242 -17.03 5.57 7.78
CA ALA A 242 -16.01 4.93 8.60
C ALA A 242 -15.45 5.85 9.70
N SER A 243 -15.64 7.19 9.58
CA SER A 243 -15.33 8.19 10.61
C SER A 243 -13.91 8.07 11.22
N SER A 244 -12.88 7.96 10.36
CA SER A 244 -11.49 7.83 10.80
C SER A 244 -10.73 9.15 10.70
N ALA A 245 -10.28 9.68 11.84
CA ALA A 245 -9.51 10.92 11.91
C ALA A 245 -8.19 10.82 11.10
N THR A 246 -7.46 9.71 11.23
CA THR A 246 -6.22 9.47 10.48
C THR A 246 -6.46 9.52 8.97
N ALA A 247 -7.55 8.92 8.48
CA ALA A 247 -7.87 8.94 7.06
C ALA A 247 -8.17 10.36 6.55
N TYR A 248 -8.88 11.19 7.32
CA TYR A 248 -9.12 12.59 6.95
C TYR A 248 -7.82 13.41 6.89
N VAL A 249 -6.92 13.24 7.86
CA VAL A 249 -5.61 13.90 7.86
C VAL A 249 -4.78 13.46 6.65
N CYS A 250 -4.75 12.15 6.34
CA CYS A 250 -4.11 11.62 5.14
C CYS A 250 -4.71 12.21 3.85
N ALA A 251 -6.03 12.37 3.77
CA ALA A 251 -6.71 12.93 2.61
C ALA A 251 -6.36 14.41 2.42
N ILE A 252 -6.37 15.20 3.50
CA ILE A 252 -5.97 16.62 3.48
C ILE A 252 -4.52 16.73 3.00
N ALA A 253 -3.60 15.93 3.56
CA ALA A 253 -2.20 15.92 3.13
C ALA A 253 -2.04 15.55 1.66
N ALA A 254 -2.76 14.52 1.18
CA ALA A 254 -2.75 14.13 -0.23
C ALA A 254 -3.27 15.23 -1.15
N VAL A 255 -4.35 15.94 -0.77
CA VAL A 255 -4.90 17.07 -1.53
C VAL A 255 -3.89 18.22 -1.58
N ILE A 256 -3.28 18.59 -0.46
CA ILE A 256 -2.26 19.64 -0.41
C ILE A 256 -1.10 19.28 -1.36
N VAL A 257 -0.56 18.06 -1.26
CA VAL A 257 0.54 17.62 -2.14
C VAL A 257 0.11 17.60 -3.61
N LEU A 258 -1.11 17.15 -3.91
CA LEU A 258 -1.66 17.20 -5.28
C LEU A 258 -1.69 18.63 -5.82
N LEU A 259 -2.17 19.59 -5.03
CA LEU A 259 -2.24 21.00 -5.42
C LEU A 259 -0.85 21.58 -5.67
N ILE A 260 0.12 21.31 -4.79
CA ILE A 260 1.51 21.75 -4.97
C ILE A 260 2.09 21.14 -6.24
N ALA A 261 1.93 19.83 -6.45
CA ALA A 261 2.42 19.15 -7.65
C ALA A 261 1.78 19.73 -8.92
N MET A 262 0.48 20.03 -8.91
CA MET A 262 -0.21 20.69 -10.02
C MET A 262 0.30 22.11 -10.28
N LEU A 263 0.58 22.89 -9.23
CA LEU A 263 1.14 24.23 -9.35
C LEU A 263 2.56 24.21 -9.93
N ILE A 264 3.38 23.23 -9.51
CA ILE A 264 4.71 22.99 -10.08
C ILE A 264 4.61 22.60 -11.57
N ARG A 265 3.67 21.73 -11.94
CA ARG A 265 3.43 21.35 -13.35
C ARG A 265 3.02 22.54 -14.23
N ARG A 266 2.28 23.51 -13.67
CA ARG A 266 1.88 24.74 -14.36
C ARG A 266 3.02 25.76 -14.46
N SER A 267 4.03 25.66 -13.61
CA SER A 267 5.13 26.62 -13.55
C SER A 267 6.15 26.41 -14.68
N ARG A 268 6.24 27.41 -15.58
CA ARG A 268 7.12 27.39 -16.75
C ARG A 268 8.55 27.85 -16.47
N THR A 269 8.78 28.60 -15.39
CA THR A 269 10.10 29.17 -15.05
C THR A 269 10.69 28.53 -13.80
N PRO A 270 12.03 28.34 -13.71
CA PRO A 270 12.69 27.85 -12.50
C PRO A 270 12.40 28.73 -11.28
N ARG A 271 12.38 30.06 -11.45
CA ARG A 271 12.07 31.02 -10.37
C ARG A 271 10.66 30.83 -9.79
N ALA A 272 9.67 30.49 -10.61
CA ALA A 272 8.33 30.21 -10.11
C ALA A 272 8.31 28.93 -9.25
N ARG A 273 9.00 27.87 -9.70
CA ARG A 273 9.12 26.61 -8.94
C ARG A 273 9.81 26.82 -7.60
N VAL A 274 10.92 27.57 -7.57
CA VAL A 274 11.64 27.91 -6.33
C VAL A 274 10.72 28.68 -5.38
N ARG A 275 9.97 29.68 -5.86
CA ARG A 275 9.00 30.41 -5.03
C ARG A 275 7.96 29.48 -4.41
N ILE A 276 7.40 28.55 -5.18
CA ILE A 276 6.45 27.56 -4.67
C ILE A 276 7.09 26.70 -3.58
N TYR A 277 8.29 26.17 -3.81
CA TYR A 277 9.00 25.39 -2.79
C TYR A 277 9.27 26.18 -1.51
N LEU A 278 9.70 27.45 -1.63
CA LEU A 278 9.94 28.31 -0.48
C LEU A 278 8.65 28.64 0.26
N THR A 279 7.56 28.96 -0.45
CA THR A 279 6.27 29.27 0.17
C THR A 279 5.70 28.07 0.92
N PHE A 280 5.58 26.91 0.26
CA PHE A 280 5.03 25.72 0.90
C PHE A 280 5.99 25.12 1.94
N GLY A 281 7.31 25.19 1.70
CA GLY A 281 8.32 24.83 2.71
C GLY A 281 8.20 25.70 3.96
N GLY A 282 8.05 27.01 3.78
CA GLY A 282 7.80 27.95 4.89
C GLY A 282 6.50 27.64 5.63
N ILE A 283 5.39 27.36 4.93
CA ILE A 283 4.12 26.96 5.53
C ILE A 283 4.29 25.68 6.36
N VAL A 284 4.98 24.67 5.84
CA VAL A 284 5.24 23.42 6.57
C VAL A 284 6.04 23.70 7.84
N VAL A 285 7.10 24.51 7.77
CA VAL A 285 7.89 24.90 8.95
C VAL A 285 7.02 25.61 9.98
N VAL A 286 6.18 26.56 9.57
CA VAL A 286 5.27 27.29 10.47
C VAL A 286 4.25 26.35 11.09
N VAL A 287 3.63 25.45 10.32
CA VAL A 287 2.65 24.48 10.83
C VAL A 287 3.30 23.53 11.83
N VAL A 288 4.49 22.99 11.52
CA VAL A 288 5.22 22.11 12.43
C VAL A 288 5.61 22.85 13.70
N ALA A 289 6.14 24.07 13.60
CA ALA A 289 6.46 24.89 14.75
C ALA A 289 5.23 25.20 15.61
N ALA A 290 4.09 25.51 14.99
CA ALA A 290 2.83 25.77 15.68
C ALA A 290 2.31 24.51 16.39
N VAL A 291 2.37 23.34 15.74
CA VAL A 291 1.99 22.07 16.39
C VAL A 291 2.89 21.78 17.58
N ILE A 292 4.21 21.93 17.46
CA ILE A 292 5.14 21.72 18.58
C ILE A 292 4.83 22.68 19.74
N ALA A 293 4.69 23.97 19.44
CA ALA A 293 4.47 25.01 20.45
C ALA A 293 3.08 24.94 21.11
N PHE A 294 2.05 24.55 20.36
CA PHE A 294 0.64 24.63 20.80
C PHE A 294 -0.07 23.28 20.85
N HIS A 295 0.63 22.14 20.89
CA HIS A 295 0.00 20.82 20.86
C HIS A 295 -1.09 20.63 21.94
N LYS A 296 -0.84 21.03 23.19
CA LYS A 296 -1.83 20.89 24.29
C LYS A 296 -3.11 21.70 24.04
N PRO A 297 -3.07 23.03 23.86
CA PRO A 297 -4.29 23.80 23.61
C PRO A 297 -4.97 23.44 22.28
N LEU A 298 -4.22 23.01 21.26
CA LEU A 298 -4.83 22.56 19.99
C LEU A 298 -5.67 21.29 20.20
N LEU A 299 -5.18 20.35 21.02
CA LEU A 299 -5.87 19.10 21.36
C LEU A 299 -7.08 19.36 22.27
N GLU A 300 -6.93 20.23 23.26
CA GLU A 300 -8.03 20.65 24.15
C GLU A 300 -9.15 21.37 23.37
N ALA A 301 -8.81 22.25 22.43
CA ALA A 301 -9.78 22.95 21.57
C ALA A 301 -10.54 22.00 20.63
N LEU A 302 -9.96 20.84 20.30
CA LEU A 302 -10.60 19.76 19.54
C LEU A 302 -11.47 18.85 20.41
N GLY A 303 -11.62 19.16 21.71
CA GLY A 303 -12.38 18.34 22.66
C GLY A 303 -11.75 16.97 22.91
N ARG A 304 -10.44 16.82 22.67
CA ARG A 304 -9.69 15.59 22.92
C ARG A 304 -8.79 15.77 24.14
N SER A 305 -8.62 14.71 24.93
CA SER A 305 -7.61 14.68 25.98
C SER A 305 -6.22 14.98 25.39
N ALA A 306 -5.39 15.71 26.14
CA ALA A 306 -4.00 16.00 25.77
C ALA A 306 -3.22 14.70 25.45
N ASP A 307 -3.65 13.59 26.05
CA ASP A 307 -3.28 12.24 25.63
C ASP A 307 -4.19 11.81 24.49
N LEU A 308 -3.64 11.83 23.28
CA LEU A 308 -4.35 11.67 22.00
C LEU A 308 -5.32 10.48 21.86
N THR A 309 -5.35 9.55 22.83
CA THR A 309 -6.46 8.63 23.21
C THR A 309 -5.99 7.72 24.39
N GLY A 310 -5.18 8.22 25.33
CA GLY A 310 -4.48 7.38 26.33
C GLY A 310 -3.34 6.49 25.78
N ARG A 311 -3.07 6.54 24.46
CA ARG A 311 -2.03 5.74 23.78
C ARG A 311 -0.60 6.21 24.03
N THR A 312 -0.40 7.52 24.17
CA THR A 312 0.92 8.13 24.30
C THR A 312 1.64 7.67 25.57
N ASP A 313 0.93 7.62 26.70
CA ASP A 313 1.56 7.31 27.98
C ASP A 313 1.59 5.81 28.27
N LEU A 314 0.54 5.06 27.90
CA LEU A 314 0.46 3.61 28.15
C LEU A 314 1.23 2.78 27.13
N ILE A 315 1.07 3.04 25.82
CA ILE A 315 1.64 2.20 24.76
C ILE A 315 3.04 2.68 24.41
N TRP A 316 3.20 3.97 24.07
CA TRP A 316 4.50 4.45 23.59
C TRP A 316 5.56 4.47 24.68
N GLY A 317 5.19 4.78 25.94
CA GLY A 317 6.09 4.65 27.10
C GLY A 317 6.69 3.25 27.20
N LYS A 318 5.85 2.22 27.28
CA LYS A 318 6.29 0.81 27.34
C LYS A 318 7.12 0.40 26.12
N VAL A 319 6.71 0.80 24.92
CA VAL A 319 7.45 0.50 23.68
C VAL A 319 8.84 1.14 23.68
N LEU A 320 8.94 2.40 24.15
CA LEU A 320 10.22 3.11 24.26
C LEU A 320 11.12 2.52 25.34
N GLU A 321 10.56 2.11 26.49
CA GLU A 321 11.31 1.38 27.53
C GLU A 321 11.93 0.09 26.97
N ARG A 322 11.15 -0.69 26.21
CA ARG A 322 11.67 -1.90 25.55
C ARG A 322 12.66 -1.57 24.43
N ALA A 323 12.44 -0.51 23.67
CA ALA A 323 13.40 -0.06 22.65
C ALA A 323 14.75 0.36 23.28
N ALA A 324 14.71 0.95 24.48
CA ALA A 324 15.91 1.41 25.19
C ALA A 324 16.84 0.27 25.65
N THR A 325 16.35 -0.97 25.74
CA THR A 325 17.20 -2.12 26.08
C THR A 325 18.18 -2.48 24.95
N HIS A 326 17.75 -2.31 23.69
CA HIS A 326 18.54 -2.62 22.50
C HIS A 326 18.41 -1.50 21.45
N PRO A 327 18.93 -0.28 21.71
CA PRO A 327 18.61 0.90 20.93
C PRO A 327 19.20 0.89 19.51
N VAL A 328 20.34 0.22 19.30
CA VAL A 328 21.06 0.26 18.01
C VAL A 328 20.49 -0.75 17.02
N PHE A 329 20.43 -2.03 17.39
CA PHE A 329 20.02 -3.15 16.52
C PHE A 329 18.60 -3.65 16.79
N GLY A 330 17.93 -3.14 17.83
CA GLY A 330 16.58 -3.54 18.21
C GLY A 330 16.51 -4.90 18.89
N ASN A 331 15.31 -5.25 19.34
CA ASN A 331 15.05 -6.48 20.09
C ASN A 331 14.79 -7.71 19.20
N GLY A 332 14.68 -7.54 17.89
CA GLY A 332 14.29 -8.58 16.93
C GLY A 332 13.05 -8.18 16.13
N PHE A 333 13.04 -8.48 14.83
CA PHE A 333 11.89 -8.18 13.98
C PHE A 333 10.64 -8.95 14.43
N SER A 334 9.49 -8.29 14.49
CA SER A 334 8.18 -8.94 14.62
C SER A 334 7.13 -7.94 14.14
N SER A 335 6.61 -8.10 12.93
CA SER A 335 5.58 -7.20 12.40
C SER A 335 4.49 -8.01 11.68
N PRO A 336 3.31 -8.22 12.31
CA PRO A 336 2.90 -7.73 13.64
C PRO A 336 3.64 -8.42 14.80
N TRP A 337 3.45 -7.91 16.02
CA TRP A 337 3.83 -8.64 17.25
C TRP A 337 2.91 -9.83 17.43
N ILE A 338 3.45 -11.02 17.69
CA ILE A 338 2.65 -12.24 17.90
C ILE A 338 2.09 -12.22 19.33
N PRO A 339 0.78 -12.03 19.54
CA PRO A 339 0.23 -11.79 20.88
C PRO A 339 0.31 -13.01 21.81
N THR A 340 0.43 -14.21 21.24
CA THR A 340 0.54 -15.48 21.98
C THR A 340 1.96 -15.80 22.44
N ASP A 341 2.96 -15.05 21.99
CA ASP A 341 4.34 -15.23 22.44
C ASP A 341 4.51 -14.63 23.85
N PRO A 342 5.20 -15.30 24.78
CA PRO A 342 5.38 -14.80 26.15
C PRO A 342 6.03 -13.42 26.25
N ALA A 343 6.77 -12.97 25.23
CA ALA A 343 7.35 -11.64 25.21
C ALA A 343 6.31 -10.52 24.98
N PHE A 344 5.17 -10.84 24.38
CA PHE A 344 4.11 -9.89 24.04
C PHE A 344 2.81 -10.14 24.80
N ASP A 345 2.53 -11.37 25.19
CA ASP A 345 1.32 -11.74 25.92
C ASP A 345 1.19 -10.93 27.22
N GLY A 346 0.03 -10.29 27.41
CA GLY A 346 -0.26 -9.42 28.55
C GLY A 346 0.64 -8.18 28.72
N TRP A 347 1.59 -7.91 27.80
CA TRP A 347 2.55 -6.82 27.96
C TRP A 347 1.87 -5.44 27.90
N ILE A 348 1.07 -5.23 26.85
CA ILE A 348 0.26 -4.04 26.65
C ILE A 348 -1.16 -4.52 26.33
N VAL A 349 -2.08 -4.24 27.24
CA VAL A 349 -3.49 -4.62 27.09
C VAL A 349 -4.32 -3.36 26.89
N ASP A 350 -5.07 -3.32 25.80
CA ASP A 350 -6.02 -2.27 25.48
C ASP A 350 -7.38 -2.91 25.19
N HIS A 351 -8.44 -2.47 25.86
CA HIS A 351 -9.79 -3.06 25.78
C HIS A 351 -9.82 -4.60 25.96
N GLY A 352 -8.98 -5.12 26.86
CA GLY A 352 -8.88 -6.57 27.13
C GLY A 352 -8.15 -7.38 26.06
N ILE A 353 -7.55 -6.73 25.06
CA ILE A 353 -6.81 -7.37 23.97
C ILE A 353 -5.34 -6.99 24.06
N THR A 354 -4.46 -7.98 23.92
CA THR A 354 -3.02 -7.76 23.80
C THR A 354 -2.73 -7.02 22.49
N VAL A 355 -2.13 -5.83 22.61
CA VAL A 355 -1.77 -4.97 21.48
C VAL A 355 -0.68 -5.65 20.65
N PHE A 356 -0.85 -5.64 19.32
CA PHE A 356 0.03 -6.32 18.37
C PHE A 356 0.91 -5.37 17.52
N HIS A 357 0.86 -4.06 17.78
CA HIS A 357 1.70 -3.03 17.16
C HIS A 357 1.61 -1.69 17.91
N ALA A 358 2.59 -0.79 17.76
CA ALA A 358 2.64 0.48 18.51
C ALA A 358 1.66 1.57 18.03
N HIS A 359 0.85 1.29 17.01
CA HIS A 359 0.08 2.32 16.26
C HIS A 359 0.96 3.48 15.78
N ASN A 360 2.22 3.19 15.47
CA ASN A 360 3.18 4.13 14.93
C ASN A 360 4.31 3.33 14.27
N MET A 361 4.43 3.49 12.97
CA MET A 361 5.40 2.78 12.15
C MET A 361 6.84 2.97 12.65
N TRP A 362 7.21 4.19 13.06
CA TRP A 362 8.57 4.54 13.42
C TRP A 362 8.97 3.98 14.79
N LEU A 363 8.04 4.03 15.76
CA LEU A 363 8.24 3.42 17.08
C LEU A 363 8.31 1.90 16.97
N ASP A 364 7.49 1.28 16.11
CA ASP A 364 7.57 -0.15 15.85
C ASP A 364 8.94 -0.56 15.30
N VAL A 365 9.42 0.16 14.28
CA VAL A 365 10.74 -0.12 13.70
C VAL A 365 11.85 0.11 14.72
N LEU A 366 11.75 1.16 15.55
CA LEU A 366 12.73 1.45 16.59
C LEU A 366 12.79 0.33 17.63
N MET A 367 11.66 -0.15 18.11
CA MET A 367 11.60 -1.23 19.10
C MET A 367 12.16 -2.56 18.53
N GLN A 368 11.82 -2.86 17.28
CA GLN A 368 12.16 -4.13 16.64
C GLN A 368 13.60 -4.19 16.11
N LEU A 369 14.04 -3.14 15.41
CA LEU A 369 15.28 -3.11 14.64
C LEU A 369 16.20 -1.93 15.00
N GLY A 370 15.84 -1.17 16.04
CA GLY A 370 16.67 -0.08 16.56
C GLY A 370 16.82 1.08 15.58
N VAL A 371 17.77 1.97 15.91
CA VAL A 371 18.11 3.14 15.07
C VAL A 371 18.54 2.71 13.67
N VAL A 372 19.23 1.57 13.52
CA VAL A 372 19.64 1.06 12.21
C VAL A 372 18.41 0.75 11.34
N GLY A 373 17.40 0.07 11.90
CA GLY A 373 16.13 -0.18 11.23
C GLY A 373 15.43 1.10 10.81
N VAL A 374 15.39 2.10 11.69
CA VAL A 374 14.77 3.41 11.42
C VAL A 374 15.47 4.12 10.27
N LEU A 375 16.81 4.11 10.24
CA LEU A 375 17.58 4.73 9.15
C LEU A 375 17.34 4.03 7.80
N LEU A 376 17.25 2.69 7.78
CA LEU A 376 16.92 1.93 6.58
C LEU A 376 15.50 2.25 6.08
N MET A 377 14.53 2.31 7.00
CA MET A 377 13.15 2.67 6.68
C MET A 377 13.04 4.12 6.16
N ALA A 378 13.73 5.05 6.81
CA ALA A 378 13.80 6.45 6.39
C ALA A 378 14.43 6.57 5.00
N ALA A 379 15.53 5.84 4.73
CA ALA A 379 16.16 5.82 3.40
C ALA A 379 15.23 5.23 2.33
N ALA A 380 14.44 4.20 2.66
CA ALA A 380 13.46 3.61 1.75
C ALA A 380 12.35 4.60 1.39
N TYR A 381 11.68 5.17 2.39
CA TYR A 381 10.60 6.14 2.17
C TYR A 381 11.10 7.44 1.55
N PHE A 382 12.25 7.96 1.98
CA PHE A 382 12.85 9.15 1.38
C PHE A 382 13.20 8.91 -0.10
N GLY A 383 13.85 7.78 -0.40
CA GLY A 383 14.18 7.42 -1.78
C GLY A 383 12.95 7.27 -2.67
N LEU A 384 11.85 6.70 -2.13
CA LEU A 384 10.57 6.61 -2.83
C LEU A 384 9.95 8.00 -3.02
N LEU A 385 9.79 8.79 -1.95
CA LEU A 385 9.17 10.11 -1.98
C LEU A 385 9.90 11.04 -2.93
N TRP A 386 11.24 11.08 -2.86
CA TRP A 386 12.08 11.86 -3.75
C TRP A 386 11.79 11.52 -5.21
N ARG A 387 11.88 10.23 -5.58
CA ARG A 387 11.65 9.80 -6.96
C ARG A 387 10.21 10.01 -7.40
N ALA A 388 9.24 9.71 -6.54
CA ALA A 388 7.82 9.90 -6.82
C ALA A 388 7.48 11.37 -7.03
N TRP A 389 8.10 12.28 -6.26
CA TRP A 389 7.97 13.71 -6.44
C TRP A 389 8.44 14.16 -7.82
N PHE A 390 9.67 13.81 -8.22
CA PHE A 390 10.17 14.18 -9.55
C PHE A 390 9.40 13.50 -10.68
N PHE A 391 8.99 12.24 -10.50
CA PHE A 391 8.14 11.52 -11.44
C PHE A 391 6.78 12.21 -11.64
N ALA A 392 6.22 12.79 -10.58
CA ALA A 392 4.99 13.56 -10.63
C ALA A 392 5.21 14.99 -11.15
N ALA A 393 6.22 15.71 -10.68
CA ALA A 393 6.39 17.14 -10.91
C ALA A 393 7.06 17.47 -12.25
N ASP A 394 8.04 16.66 -12.66
CA ASP A 394 8.83 16.91 -13.86
C ASP A 394 8.24 16.25 -15.10
N ARG A 395 8.51 16.89 -16.25
CA ARG A 395 8.11 16.32 -17.54
C ARG A 395 9.00 15.13 -17.86
N PRO A 396 8.48 14.09 -18.53
CA PRO A 396 9.33 13.04 -19.08
C PRO A 396 10.35 13.65 -20.04
N ARG A 397 11.65 13.51 -19.74
CA ARG A 397 12.76 14.02 -20.55
C ARG A 397 13.71 12.89 -20.91
N TRP A 398 13.40 12.18 -21.99
CA TRP A 398 14.19 11.05 -22.49
C TRP A 398 14.53 11.18 -23.98
N ASP A 399 13.90 12.12 -24.67
CA ASP A 399 14.25 12.58 -26.01
C ASP A 399 14.40 14.11 -26.02
N LEU A 400 14.79 14.67 -27.17
CA LEU A 400 14.95 16.13 -27.34
C LEU A 400 13.61 16.89 -27.30
N ARG A 401 12.46 16.19 -27.23
CA ARG A 401 11.12 16.80 -27.19
C ARG A 401 10.76 17.21 -25.77
N ALA A 402 10.88 18.50 -25.49
CA ALA A 402 10.59 19.08 -24.17
C ALA A 402 9.09 19.36 -23.89
N ASP A 403 8.22 19.11 -24.86
CA ASP A 403 6.81 19.51 -24.88
C ASP A 403 5.80 18.37 -24.59
N ARG A 404 6.28 17.16 -24.26
CA ARG A 404 5.40 16.02 -23.99
C ARG A 404 4.40 16.28 -22.86
N PRO A 405 3.14 15.80 -23.00
CA PRO A 405 2.13 15.98 -21.97
C PRO A 405 2.45 15.14 -20.72
N TYR A 406 2.03 15.65 -19.57
CA TYR A 406 2.09 14.89 -18.32
C TYR A 406 1.09 13.73 -18.35
N SER A 407 1.52 12.55 -17.91
CA SER A 407 0.59 11.46 -17.61
C SER A 407 -0.02 11.65 -16.22
N PRO A 408 -1.35 11.56 -16.07
CA PRO A 408 -1.98 11.59 -14.74
C PRO A 408 -1.52 10.44 -13.83
N LEU A 409 -1.13 9.31 -14.41
CA LEU A 409 -0.68 8.12 -13.67
C LEU A 409 0.57 8.38 -12.83
N THR A 410 1.39 9.37 -13.18
CA THR A 410 2.60 9.69 -12.40
C THR A 410 2.30 10.35 -11.06
N MET A 411 1.05 10.79 -10.81
CA MET A 411 0.64 11.28 -9.50
C MET A 411 0.45 10.15 -8.48
N LEU A 412 0.13 8.93 -8.94
CA LEU A 412 -0.25 7.83 -8.04
C LEU A 412 0.87 7.48 -7.04
N PRO A 413 2.14 7.28 -7.45
CA PRO A 413 3.21 6.96 -6.49
C PRO A 413 3.40 8.06 -5.45
N LEU A 414 3.32 9.33 -5.84
CA LEU A 414 3.48 10.46 -4.93
C LEU A 414 2.37 10.48 -3.88
N LEU A 415 1.12 10.43 -4.32
CA LEU A 415 -0.03 10.50 -3.42
C LEU A 415 -0.09 9.29 -2.48
N PHE A 416 0.19 8.09 -3.00
CA PHE A 416 0.23 6.88 -2.17
C PHE A 416 1.34 6.96 -1.11
N THR A 417 2.53 7.44 -1.50
CA THR A 417 3.65 7.58 -0.56
C THR A 417 3.35 8.58 0.56
N VAL A 418 2.70 9.70 0.23
CA VAL A 418 2.29 10.70 1.22
C VAL A 418 1.25 10.13 2.18
N ILE A 419 0.25 9.42 1.67
CA ILE A 419 -0.76 8.75 2.50
C ILE A 419 -0.08 7.75 3.45
N LEU A 420 0.84 6.91 2.94
CA LEU A 420 1.59 5.95 3.76
C LEU A 420 2.42 6.63 4.85
N LEU A 421 3.11 7.72 4.53
CA LEU A 421 3.95 8.46 5.48
C LEU A 421 3.14 9.12 6.59
N VAL A 422 2.04 9.79 6.22
CA VAL A 422 1.17 10.48 7.20
C VAL A 422 0.46 9.46 8.08
N GLN A 423 -0.03 8.37 7.47
CA GLN A 423 -0.62 7.26 8.23
C GLN A 423 0.40 6.60 9.16
N GLY A 424 1.68 6.49 8.74
CA GLY A 424 2.74 5.88 9.52
C GLY A 424 3.03 6.59 10.85
N LEU A 425 2.58 7.82 11.02
CA LEU A 425 2.67 8.56 12.28
C LEU A 425 1.62 8.12 13.32
N ALA A 426 0.52 7.51 12.88
CA ALA A 426 -0.64 7.16 13.71
C ALA A 426 -1.09 5.69 13.60
N GLU A 427 -0.51 4.93 12.67
CA GLU A 427 -0.76 3.52 12.47
C GLU A 427 0.53 2.81 12.03
N SER A 428 0.66 1.53 12.36
CA SER A 428 1.82 0.71 11.97
C SER A 428 1.62 -0.01 10.63
N THR A 429 0.42 0.04 10.06
CA THR A 429 0.10 -0.65 8.81
C THR A 429 1.00 -0.31 7.63
N PRO A 430 1.63 0.88 7.50
CA PRO A 430 2.54 1.16 6.37
C PRO A 430 3.80 0.27 6.30
N ILE A 431 4.20 -0.41 7.39
CA ILE A 431 5.27 -1.44 7.38
C ILE A 431 4.75 -2.87 7.32
N MET A 432 3.44 -3.06 7.25
CA MET A 432 2.79 -4.37 7.20
C MET A 432 2.03 -4.56 5.89
N LEU A 433 1.96 -5.80 5.41
CA LEU A 433 1.00 -6.25 4.39
C LEU A 433 0.86 -5.28 3.20
N TRP A 434 -0.28 -4.61 3.02
CA TRP A 434 -0.51 -3.70 1.88
C TRP A 434 0.40 -2.46 1.88
N GLY A 435 0.75 -1.93 3.06
CA GLY A 435 1.64 -0.78 3.17
C GLY A 435 3.04 -1.12 2.68
N TRP A 436 3.56 -2.26 3.15
CA TRP A 436 4.83 -2.81 2.71
C TRP A 436 4.82 -3.17 1.22
N LEU A 437 3.73 -3.79 0.75
CA LEU A 437 3.54 -4.13 -0.66
C LEU A 437 3.66 -2.90 -1.56
N LEU A 438 2.97 -1.81 -1.20
CA LEU A 438 3.03 -0.56 -1.95
C LEU A 438 4.42 0.06 -1.90
N LEU A 439 5.10 0.07 -0.76
CA LEU A 439 6.46 0.58 -0.62
C LEU A 439 7.42 -0.15 -1.58
N VAL A 440 7.41 -1.49 -1.57
CA VAL A 440 8.26 -2.31 -2.46
C VAL A 440 7.89 -2.09 -3.92
N LEU A 441 6.60 -2.20 -4.26
CA LEU A 441 6.06 -2.09 -5.61
C LEU A 441 6.44 -0.74 -6.24
N LEU A 442 6.14 0.37 -5.54
CA LEU A 442 6.37 1.71 -6.06
C LEU A 442 7.87 2.03 -6.11
N SER A 443 8.65 1.65 -5.09
CA SER A 443 10.09 1.87 -5.07
C SER A 443 10.80 1.17 -6.22
N PHE A 444 10.38 -0.05 -6.54
CA PHE A 444 10.93 -0.78 -7.67
C PHE A 444 10.42 -0.19 -8.98
N LYS A 445 9.10 0.01 -9.13
CA LYS A 445 8.49 0.42 -10.41
C LYS A 445 8.98 1.78 -10.89
N VAL A 446 9.04 2.77 -10.00
CA VAL A 446 9.53 4.12 -10.35
C VAL A 446 11.00 4.08 -10.78
N LYS A 447 11.82 3.19 -10.20
CA LYS A 447 13.24 3.02 -10.56
C LYS A 447 13.43 2.20 -11.84
N SER A 448 12.61 1.18 -12.07
CA SER A 448 12.73 0.28 -13.21
C SER A 448 12.15 0.88 -14.49
N VAL A 449 11.00 1.54 -14.41
CA VAL A 449 10.25 2.11 -15.54
C VAL A 449 9.82 3.56 -15.19
N PRO A 450 10.72 4.55 -15.34
CA PRO A 450 10.45 5.95 -14.99
C PRO A 450 9.63 6.68 -16.07
N LEU A 451 8.99 5.97 -17.00
CA LEU A 451 8.20 6.52 -18.10
C LEU A 451 6.81 5.85 -18.13
N VAL A 452 5.79 6.59 -18.58
CA VAL A 452 4.39 6.11 -18.64
C VAL A 452 3.81 6.30 -20.03
N GLY A 453 3.20 5.25 -20.55
CA GLY A 453 2.64 5.13 -21.89
C GLY A 453 3.66 5.21 -23.05
N VAL A 454 4.96 5.43 -22.81
CA VAL A 454 5.94 5.70 -23.88
C VAL A 454 7.36 5.32 -23.51
N GLY A 455 8.12 4.84 -24.51
CA GLY A 455 9.56 4.59 -24.42
C GLY A 455 9.89 3.10 -24.35
N LEU A 456 11.07 2.74 -24.84
CA LEU A 456 11.55 1.36 -24.90
C LEU A 456 11.56 0.66 -23.54
N SER A 457 11.49 1.34 -22.37
CA SER A 457 11.44 0.64 -21.07
C SER A 457 10.06 0.13 -20.67
N GLU A 458 8.98 0.72 -21.18
CA GLU A 458 7.61 0.22 -21.00
C GLU A 458 7.19 -0.62 -22.21
N GLN A 459 7.74 -0.27 -23.37
CA GLN A 459 7.59 -1.01 -24.62
C GLN A 459 8.47 -2.27 -24.67
N SER A 460 9.74 -2.31 -24.26
CA SER A 460 10.56 -3.55 -24.32
C SER A 460 10.02 -4.69 -23.45
N HIS A 461 9.17 -4.38 -22.47
CA HIS A 461 8.47 -5.38 -21.67
C HIS A 461 7.05 -5.69 -22.20
N VAL A 462 6.53 -4.96 -23.21
CA VAL A 462 5.14 -5.06 -23.71
C VAL A 462 4.95 -4.86 -25.26
N THR A 463 5.95 -4.53 -26.07
CA THR A 463 5.74 -4.26 -27.51
C THR A 463 5.72 -5.56 -28.30
N GLU A 464 4.57 -5.95 -28.87
CA GLU A 464 3.96 -5.44 -30.12
C GLU A 464 4.84 -5.51 -31.39
N ARG A 465 6.13 -5.83 -31.26
CA ARG A 465 6.98 -6.22 -32.39
C ARG A 465 7.85 -7.36 -31.92
N GLY A 466 7.54 -8.57 -32.40
CA GLY A 466 8.38 -9.73 -32.17
C GLY A 466 9.85 -9.39 -32.44
N ARG A 467 10.73 -9.98 -31.62
CA ARG A 467 12.20 -10.00 -31.73
C ARG A 467 12.78 -9.28 -32.95
N GLU A 468 12.80 -7.95 -32.97
CA GLU A 468 13.66 -7.23 -33.90
C GLU A 468 14.96 -6.87 -33.16
N PRO A 469 16.10 -7.45 -33.57
CA PRO A 469 17.38 -7.12 -32.99
C PRO A 469 17.71 -5.65 -33.26
N ARG A 470 18.41 -5.07 -32.29
CA ARG A 470 19.00 -3.74 -32.30
C ARG A 470 19.71 -3.46 -33.64
N ARG A 471 19.06 -2.76 -34.58
CA ARG A 471 19.79 -2.10 -35.68
C ARG A 471 20.44 -0.86 -35.10
N VAL A 472 21.68 -1.00 -34.66
CA VAL A 472 22.55 0.13 -34.39
C VAL A 472 22.99 0.68 -35.76
N PRO A 473 22.83 1.99 -36.05
CA PRO A 473 23.49 2.60 -37.20
C PRO A 473 25.01 2.66 -37.01
#